data_AF-A0A926HZN6-F1
#
_entry.id   AF-A0A926HZN6-F1
#
_cell.length_a   1.000
_cell.length_b   1.000
_cell.length_c   1.000
_cell.angle_alpha   90.00
_cell.angle_beta   90.00
_cell.angle_gamma   90.00
#
_symmetry.space_group_name_H-M   'P 1'
#
loop_
_entity.id
_entity.type
_entity.pdbx_description
1 polymer ?
#
loop_
_entity_poly.entity_id
_entity_poly.type
_entity_poly.pdbx_seq_one_letter_code
_entity_poly.pdbx_strand_id
1 'polypeptide(L)'
;MAWITPIVDRTAQDVIEHTEKGYCNVGDINRLEENCAVLGELLGVEISTQTWSRTDKPPEAAFRRINDNIAALREAFYTYAVTPATPEYPLNSWDKWNSAEKILADMYELYHKTAAATPGLGECYAGEQIGVI
;
A
#
# COMPACT_ATOMS: atom_id res chain seq x y z
N MET A 1 -1.01 -14.72 0.76
CA MET A 1 -1.22 -13.83 1.94
C MET A 1 -2.58 -13.14 1.82
N ALA A 2 -3.07 -12.45 2.85
CA ALA A 2 -4.40 -11.82 2.81
C ALA A 2 -4.28 -10.30 2.93
N TRP A 3 -4.99 -9.55 2.08
CA TRP A 3 -5.04 -8.09 2.16
C TRP A 3 -5.70 -7.64 3.47
N ILE A 4 -5.04 -6.73 4.18
CA ILE A 4 -5.54 -6.18 5.43
C ILE A 4 -5.87 -4.70 5.20
N THR A 5 -7.10 -4.30 5.48
CA THR A 5 -7.57 -2.91 5.29
C THR A 5 -6.64 -1.90 5.95
N PRO A 6 -6.00 -1.01 5.18
CA PRO A 6 -5.11 0.00 5.74
C PRO A 6 -5.84 1.05 6.58
N ILE A 7 -5.15 1.57 7.59
CA ILE A 7 -5.56 2.65 8.47
C ILE A 7 -4.87 3.93 7.96
N VAL A 8 -5.67 4.88 7.47
CA VAL A 8 -5.17 6.15 6.88
C VAL A 8 -5.72 7.39 7.61
N ASP A 9 -6.46 7.17 8.69
CA ASP A 9 -7.19 8.20 9.44
C ASP A 9 -6.58 8.46 10.82
N ARG A 10 -5.31 8.08 11.06
CA ARG A 10 -4.63 8.44 12.31
C ARG A 10 -4.51 9.96 12.43
N THR A 11 -4.68 10.48 13.63
CA THR A 11 -4.67 11.92 13.90
C THR A 11 -3.71 12.29 15.03
N ALA A 12 -3.42 13.58 15.18
CA ALA A 12 -2.71 14.08 16.35
C ALA A 12 -3.50 13.86 17.65
N GLN A 13 -4.83 13.83 17.59
CA GLN A 13 -5.69 13.57 18.75
C GLN A 13 -5.48 12.16 19.28
N ASP A 14 -5.30 11.17 18.40
CA ASP A 14 -4.99 9.79 18.79
C ASP A 14 -3.71 9.68 19.62
N VAL A 15 -2.71 10.50 19.28
CA VAL A 15 -1.44 10.57 20.02
C VAL A 15 -1.63 11.21 21.39
N ILE A 16 -2.44 12.27 21.47
CA ILE A 16 -2.75 13.01 22.71
C ILE A 16 -3.59 12.15 23.67
N GLU A 17 -4.59 11.45 23.13
CA GLU A 17 -5.52 10.60 23.88
C GLU A 17 -4.96 9.20 24.15
N HIS A 18 -3.77 8.89 23.63
CA HIS A 18 -3.11 7.60 23.79
C HIS A 18 -3.99 6.43 23.30
N THR A 19 -4.70 6.63 22.18
CA THR A 19 -5.50 5.57 21.55
C THR A 19 -4.58 4.54 20.90
N GLU A 20 -5.10 3.37 20.54
CA GLU A 20 -4.32 2.33 19.84
C GLU A 20 -3.72 2.84 18.52
N LYS A 21 -4.37 3.80 17.86
CA LYS A 21 -3.91 4.46 16.62
C LYS A 21 -2.79 5.47 16.85
N GLY A 22 -2.65 5.98 18.08
CA GLY A 22 -1.62 6.93 18.48
C GLY A 22 -0.23 6.32 18.65
N TYR A 23 -0.13 4.98 18.62
CA TYR A 23 1.11 4.25 18.81
C TYR A 23 1.41 3.31 17.64
N CYS A 24 2.71 3.18 17.31
CA CYS A 24 3.18 2.11 16.45
C CYS A 24 3.11 0.79 17.23
N ASN A 25 2.17 -0.08 16.83
CA ASN A 25 1.98 -1.39 17.42
C ASN A 25 2.41 -2.48 16.40
N VAL A 26 2.64 -3.70 16.89
CA VAL A 26 3.10 -4.80 16.01
C VAL A 26 2.07 -5.13 14.92
N GLY A 27 0.78 -4.89 15.18
CA GLY A 27 -0.29 -5.08 14.20
C GLY A 27 -0.15 -4.13 13.01
N ASP A 28 0.24 -2.88 13.26
CA ASP A 28 0.50 -1.89 12.21
C ASP A 28 1.70 -2.28 11.34
N ILE A 29 2.78 -2.75 11.97
CA ILE A 29 3.97 -3.22 11.25
C ILE A 29 3.63 -4.43 10.38
N ASN A 30 2.98 -5.45 10.96
CA ASN A 30 2.58 -6.64 10.22
C ASN A 30 1.59 -6.31 9.10
N ARG A 31 0.73 -5.31 9.27
CA ARG A 31 -0.17 -4.86 8.21
C ARG A 31 0.59 -4.29 7.02
N LEU A 32 1.61 -3.47 7.25
CA LEU A 32 2.48 -2.99 6.18
C LEU A 32 3.21 -4.15 5.49
N GLU A 33 3.81 -5.06 6.26
CA GLU A 33 4.54 -6.22 5.73
C GLU A 33 3.64 -7.13 4.87
N GLU A 34 2.45 -7.51 5.37
CA GLU A 34 1.50 -8.35 4.64
C GLU A 34 0.94 -7.67 3.39
N ASN A 35 0.61 -6.37 3.47
CA ASN A 35 0.09 -5.63 2.31
C ASN A 35 1.16 -5.42 1.24
N CYS A 36 2.42 -5.17 1.64
CA CYS A 36 3.55 -5.21 0.73
C CYS A 36 3.61 -6.59 0.07
N ALA A 37 3.60 -7.67 0.85
CA ALA A 37 3.67 -9.05 0.34
C ALA A 37 2.61 -9.37 -0.71
N VAL A 38 1.35 -9.00 -0.44
CA VAL A 38 0.23 -9.15 -1.37
C VAL A 38 0.47 -8.37 -2.66
N LEU A 39 0.90 -7.11 -2.58
CA LEU A 39 1.19 -6.31 -3.78
C LEU A 39 2.39 -6.83 -4.56
N GLY A 40 3.42 -7.33 -3.88
CA GLY A 40 4.56 -7.99 -4.53
C GLY A 40 4.13 -9.22 -5.33
N GLU A 41 3.27 -10.07 -4.76
CA GLU A 41 2.68 -11.22 -5.47
C GLU A 41 1.84 -10.78 -6.69
N LEU A 42 1.01 -9.74 -6.54
CA LEU A 42 0.13 -9.26 -7.62
C LEU A 42 0.88 -8.59 -8.77
N LEU A 43 1.97 -7.88 -8.46
CA LEU A 43 2.77 -7.11 -9.41
C LEU A 43 3.99 -7.88 -9.93
N GLY A 44 4.31 -9.04 -9.36
CA GLY A 44 5.51 -9.82 -9.68
C GLY A 44 6.81 -9.15 -9.22
N VAL A 45 6.75 -8.37 -8.13
CA VAL A 45 7.91 -7.69 -7.55
C VAL A 45 8.44 -8.52 -6.39
N GLU A 46 9.72 -8.90 -6.45
CA GLU A 46 10.37 -9.58 -5.35
C GLU A 46 10.57 -8.62 -4.17
N ILE A 47 10.00 -8.97 -3.03
CA ILE A 47 10.08 -8.19 -1.79
C ILE A 47 10.37 -9.11 -0.62
N SER A 48 11.02 -8.56 0.40
CA SER A 48 11.39 -9.29 1.61
C SER A 48 10.52 -8.83 2.77
N THR A 49 9.70 -9.73 3.29
CA THR A 49 8.79 -9.44 4.40
C THR A 49 9.04 -10.34 5.60
N GLN A 50 8.61 -9.89 6.78
CA GLN A 50 8.77 -10.64 8.02
C GLN A 50 7.55 -10.43 8.92
N THR A 51 7.12 -11.49 9.60
CA THR A 51 6.09 -11.43 10.63
C THR A 51 6.71 -11.18 11.99
N TRP A 52 6.13 -10.24 12.75
CA TRP A 52 6.57 -9.85 14.08
C TRP A 52 5.59 -10.27 15.16
N SER A 53 6.11 -10.77 16.28
CA SER A 53 5.36 -11.02 17.52
C SER A 53 5.34 -9.79 18.42
N ARG A 54 4.36 -9.70 19.34
CA ARG A 54 4.29 -8.62 20.35
C ARG A 54 5.53 -8.54 21.26
N THR A 55 6.24 -9.65 21.41
CA THR A 55 7.48 -9.74 22.20
C THR A 55 8.70 -9.26 21.44
N ASP A 56 8.59 -9.15 20.11
CA ASP A 56 9.72 -8.80 19.26
C ASP A 56 9.94 -7.29 19.28
N LYS A 57 11.18 -6.89 19.10
CA LYS A 57 11.59 -5.49 18.97
C LYS A 57 12.13 -5.30 17.56
N PRO A 58 11.31 -4.86 16.60
CA PRO A 58 11.75 -4.63 15.24
C PRO A 58 12.92 -3.63 15.23
N PRO A 59 14.10 -4.03 14.71
CA PRO A 59 15.24 -3.13 14.62
C PRO A 59 14.99 -2.08 13.53
N GLU A 60 15.77 -1.01 13.52
CA GLU A 60 15.68 0.03 12.48
C GLU A 60 15.83 -0.55 11.06
N ALA A 61 16.65 -1.60 10.89
CA ALA A 61 16.80 -2.30 9.63
C ALA A 61 15.49 -2.89 9.09
N ALA A 62 14.56 -3.29 9.97
CA ALA A 62 13.25 -3.79 9.55
C ALA A 62 12.39 -2.66 8.97
N PHE A 63 12.35 -1.50 9.63
CA PHE A 63 11.61 -0.34 9.14
C PHE A 63 12.19 0.21 7.84
N ARG A 64 13.52 0.16 7.69
CA ARG A 64 14.19 0.51 6.43
C ARG A 64 13.74 -0.42 5.31
N ARG A 65 13.78 -1.74 5.53
CA ARG A 65 13.32 -2.75 4.57
C ARG A 65 11.86 -2.53 4.15
N ILE A 66 10.97 -2.22 5.11
CA ILE A 66 9.56 -1.91 4.79
C ILE A 66 9.46 -0.69 3.87
N ASN A 67 10.20 0.38 4.16
CA ASN A 67 10.21 1.58 3.32
C ASN A 67 10.77 1.27 1.91
N ASP A 68 11.87 0.51 1.83
CA ASP A 68 12.47 0.09 0.57
C ASP A 68 11.50 -0.78 -0.26
N ASN A 69 10.74 -1.69 0.37
CA ASN A 69 9.70 -2.46 -0.30
C ASN A 69 8.59 -1.55 -0.85
N ILE A 70 8.11 -0.57 -0.07
CA ILE A 70 7.09 0.38 -0.52
C ILE A 70 7.60 1.19 -1.71
N ALA A 71 8.86 1.64 -1.66
CA ALA A 71 9.50 2.36 -2.75
C ALA A 71 9.60 1.50 -4.03
N ALA A 72 10.07 0.26 -3.91
CA ALA A 72 10.18 -0.68 -5.03
C ALA A 72 8.81 -0.99 -5.66
N LEU A 73 7.79 -1.21 -4.82
CA LEU A 73 6.41 -1.39 -5.29
C LEU A 73 5.92 -0.15 -6.04
N ARG A 74 6.16 1.05 -5.50
CA ARG A 74 5.77 2.31 -6.12
C ARG A 74 6.48 2.55 -7.46
N GLU A 75 7.74 2.15 -7.60
CA GLU A 75 8.48 2.25 -8.86
C GLU A 75 7.99 1.24 -9.91
N ALA A 76 7.55 0.06 -9.47
CA ALA A 76 7.09 -1.00 -10.36
C ALA A 76 5.68 -0.78 -10.95
N PHE A 77 4.86 0.08 -10.34
CA PHE A 77 3.46 0.25 -10.76
C PHE A 77 3.01 1.71 -10.80
N TYR A 78 1.95 1.97 -11.56
CA TYR A 78 1.36 3.30 -11.65
C TYR A 78 0.74 3.71 -10.31
N THR A 79 0.79 5.00 -9.99
CA THR A 79 0.16 5.61 -8.81
C THR A 79 -0.68 6.81 -9.23
N TYR A 80 -1.69 7.18 -8.44
CA TYR A 80 -2.46 8.38 -8.75
C TYR A 80 -1.60 9.63 -8.53
N ALA A 81 -1.89 10.71 -9.25
CA ALA A 81 -1.23 12.00 -9.04
C ALA A 81 -1.44 12.56 -7.60
N VAL A 82 -2.52 12.13 -6.94
CA VAL A 82 -2.85 12.51 -5.55
C VAL A 82 -2.29 11.55 -4.50
N THR A 83 -1.67 10.44 -4.92
CA THR A 83 -1.06 9.49 -3.98
C THR A 83 0.15 10.15 -3.32
N PRO A 84 0.20 10.22 -1.97
CA PRO A 84 1.27 10.92 -1.27
C PRO A 84 2.64 10.37 -1.63
N ALA A 85 3.68 11.19 -1.50
CA ALA A 85 5.05 10.74 -1.72
C ALA A 85 5.44 9.66 -0.71
N THR A 86 6.38 8.79 -1.08
CA THR A 86 6.94 7.81 -0.15
C THR A 86 7.52 8.55 1.06
N PRO A 87 7.08 8.23 2.29
CA PRO A 87 7.49 8.96 3.47
C PRO A 87 8.99 8.80 3.74
N GLU A 88 9.65 9.89 4.13
CA GLU A 88 11.05 9.86 4.51
C GLU A 88 11.27 9.01 5.78
N TYR A 89 12.24 8.11 5.70
CA TYR A 89 12.71 7.36 6.85
C TYR A 89 13.35 8.31 7.90
N PRO A 90 13.10 8.14 9.22
CA PRO A 90 12.31 7.08 9.85
C PRO A 90 10.80 7.35 9.88
N LEU A 91 10.00 6.27 9.95
CA LEU A 91 8.53 6.32 10.13
C LEU A 91 8.17 6.68 11.58
N ASN A 92 8.45 7.92 11.97
CA ASN A 92 8.38 8.40 13.36
C ASN A 92 7.12 9.24 13.68
N SER A 93 6.22 9.42 12.72
CA SER A 93 5.04 10.27 12.88
C SER A 93 3.80 9.65 12.24
N TRP A 94 2.63 9.92 12.83
CA TRP A 94 1.36 9.31 12.42
C TRP A 94 0.99 9.63 10.96
N ASP A 95 1.39 10.80 10.45
CA ASP A 95 1.18 11.23 9.06
C ASP A 95 2.01 10.39 8.07
N LYS A 96 3.23 10.00 8.46
CA LYS A 96 4.07 9.10 7.65
C LYS A 96 3.48 7.70 7.58
N TRP A 97 2.93 7.20 8.69
CA TRP A 97 2.21 5.92 8.73
C TRP A 97 0.97 5.95 7.83
N ASN A 98 0.15 6.99 7.92
CA ASN A 98 -0.99 7.17 7.02
C ASN A 98 -0.55 7.24 5.55
N SER A 99 0.55 7.94 5.26
CA SER A 99 1.08 8.06 3.90
C SER A 99 1.54 6.72 3.34
N ALA A 100 2.30 5.94 4.12
CA ALA A 100 2.72 4.58 3.74
C ALA A 100 1.51 3.68 3.44
N GLU A 101 0.53 3.67 4.34
CA GLU A 101 -0.68 2.85 4.20
C GLU A 101 -1.57 3.31 3.03
N LYS A 102 -1.63 4.62 2.78
CA LYS A 102 -2.37 5.20 1.66
C LYS A 102 -1.75 4.82 0.31
N ILE A 103 -0.43 4.79 0.22
CA ILE A 103 0.28 4.35 -1.00
C ILE A 103 -0.12 2.93 -1.34
N LEU A 104 -0.04 2.00 -0.37
CA LEU A 104 -0.41 0.61 -0.58
C LEU A 104 -1.90 0.48 -0.95
N ALA A 105 -2.79 1.21 -0.27
CA ALA A 105 -4.21 1.20 -0.57
C ALA A 105 -4.51 1.65 -2.01
N ASP A 106 -3.90 2.75 -2.45
CA ASP A 106 -4.09 3.33 -3.78
C ASP A 106 -3.61 2.38 -4.88
N MET A 107 -2.44 1.77 -4.66
CA MET A 107 -1.89 0.78 -5.58
C MET A 107 -2.80 -0.45 -5.70
N TYR A 108 -3.29 -0.96 -4.57
CA TYR A 108 -4.21 -2.10 -4.54
C TYR A 108 -5.52 -1.78 -5.27
N GLU A 109 -6.11 -0.62 -5.02
CA GLU A 109 -7.33 -0.18 -5.69
C GLU A 109 -7.11 -0.02 -7.21
N LEU A 110 -6.01 0.62 -7.61
CA LEU A 110 -5.69 0.84 -9.01
C LEU A 110 -5.44 -0.46 -9.76
N TYR A 111 -4.73 -1.41 -9.14
CA TYR A 111 -4.53 -2.75 -9.71
C TYR A 111 -5.88 -3.42 -10.01
N HIS A 112 -6.79 -3.44 -9.04
CA HIS A 112 -8.10 -4.09 -9.21
C HIS A 112 -8.97 -3.36 -10.24
N LYS A 113 -8.95 -2.03 -10.28
CA LYS A 113 -9.62 -1.26 -11.34
C LYS A 113 -9.07 -1.58 -12.72
N THR A 114 -7.75 -1.71 -12.86
CA THR A 114 -7.09 -2.01 -14.14
C THR A 114 -7.37 -3.45 -14.58
N ALA A 115 -7.34 -4.40 -13.64
CA ALA A 115 -7.71 -5.78 -13.88
C ALA A 115 -9.20 -5.91 -14.30
N ALA A 116 -10.10 -5.18 -13.64
CA ALA A 116 -11.52 -5.15 -13.99
C ALA A 116 -11.80 -4.44 -15.33
N ALA A 117 -10.98 -3.44 -15.69
CA ALA A 117 -11.08 -2.72 -16.95
C ALA A 117 -10.46 -3.48 -18.14
N THR A 118 -9.62 -4.49 -17.89
CA THR A 118 -9.08 -5.36 -18.94
C THR A 118 -10.23 -6.20 -19.48
N PRO A 119 -10.70 -5.98 -20.72
CA PRO A 119 -11.85 -6.68 -21.23
C PRO A 119 -11.51 -8.17 -21.32
N GLY A 120 -12.25 -8.99 -20.57
CA GLY A 120 -12.25 -10.42 -20.80
C GLY A 120 -12.71 -10.66 -22.24
N LEU A 121 -11.81 -11.17 -23.08
CA LEU A 121 -12.04 -11.58 -24.46
C LEU A 121 -12.38 -10.44 -25.45
N GLY A 122 -11.34 -9.88 -26.07
CA GLY A 122 -11.32 -9.71 -27.53
C GLY A 122 -12.12 -8.58 -28.17
N GLU A 123 -12.96 -7.84 -27.46
CA GLU A 123 -13.74 -6.77 -28.08
C GLU A 123 -13.80 -5.52 -27.20
N CYS A 124 -12.93 -4.54 -27.50
CA CYS A 124 -13.20 -3.14 -27.19
C CYS A 124 -14.01 -2.55 -28.36
N TYR A 125 -15.34 -2.66 -28.30
CA TYR A 125 -16.22 -1.95 -29.24
C TYR A 125 -16.18 -0.44 -28.94
N ALA A 126 -15.34 0.28 -29.68
CA ALA A 126 -15.56 1.69 -29.96
C ALA A 126 -16.45 1.76 -31.21
N GLY A 127 -17.70 2.19 -31.04
CA GLY A 127 -18.78 2.10 -32.00
C GLY A 127 -18.39 2.36 -33.46
N GLU A 128 -18.61 1.34 -34.28
CA GLU A 128 -18.64 1.46 -35.73
C GLU A 128 -19.86 2.31 -36.10
N GLN A 129 -19.66 3.53 -36.58
CA GLN A 129 -20.62 4.20 -37.46
C GLN A 129 -20.04 4.24 -38.86
N ILE A 130 -20.07 3.10 -39.54
CA ILE A 130 -20.21 3.09 -40.99
C ILE A 130 -21.71 3.31 -41.28
N GLY A 131 -22.11 4.57 -41.39
CA GLY A 131 -23.36 4.95 -42.03
C GLY A 131 -23.06 5.39 -43.46
N VAL A 132 -23.13 4.45 -44.40
CA VAL A 132 -23.24 4.74 -45.84
C VAL A 132 -24.63 5.32 -46.09
N ILE A 133 -24.72 6.59 -46.52
CA ILE A 133 -25.35 7.03 -47.79
C ILE A 133 -24.88 8.45 -48.13
#